data_AF-A0A9D6PNE2-F1
#
_entry.id   AF-A0A9D6PNE2-F1
#
_cell.length_a   1.000
_cell.length_b   1.000
_cell.length_c   1.000
_cell.angle_alpha   90.00
_cell.angle_beta   90.00
_cell.angle_gamma   90.00
#
_symmetry.space_group_name_H-M   'P 1'
#
loop_
_entity.id
_entity.type
_entity.pdbx_description
1 polymer ?
#
loop_
_entity_poly.entity_id
_entity_poly.type
_entity_poly.pdbx_seq_one_letter_code
_entity_poly.pdbx_strand_id
1 'polypeptide(L)' 'MRNGATLKFGGKEFHSRLIVGTGKYPDYHTMQKALEASGAELVTV' A
#
# COMPACT_ATOMS: atom_id res chain seq x y z
N MET A 1 7.74 8.38 10.96
CA MET A 1 8.34 7.08 11.36
C MET A 1 9.17 6.54 10.19
N ARG A 2 10.46 6.83 10.12
CA ARG A 2 11.39 6.14 9.21
C ARG A 2 12.45 5.46 10.07
N ASN A 3 12.13 4.24 10.50
CA ASN A 3 13.15 3.31 10.97
C ASN A 3 13.71 2.68 9.69
N GLY A 4 15.02 2.80 9.43
CA GLY A 4 15.63 2.55 8.10
C GLY A 4 15.58 1.12 7.55
N ALA A 5 14.90 0.19 8.22
CA ALA A 5 14.81 -1.21 7.82
C ALA A 5 13.55 -1.50 6.99
N THR A 6 13.71 -2.23 5.88
CA THR A 6 12.62 -2.74 5.02
C THR A 6 11.83 -3.85 5.70
N LEU A 7 10.57 -4.05 5.30
CA LEU A 7 9.74 -5.19 5.68
C LEU A 7 10.10 -6.36 4.78
N LYS A 8 10.51 -7.49 5.35
CA LYS A 8 10.67 -8.73 4.57
C LYS A 8 9.49 -9.65 4.84
N PHE A 9 8.70 -9.98 3.82
CA PHE A 9 7.55 -10.86 3.94
C PHE A 9 7.38 -11.69 2.66
N GLY A 10 7.23 -13.01 2.81
CA GLY A 10 7.04 -13.92 1.67
C GLY A 10 8.16 -13.87 0.63
N GLY A 11 9.41 -13.60 1.05
CA GLY A 11 10.55 -13.45 0.14
C GLY A 11 10.64 -12.12 -0.62
N LYS A 12 9.73 -11.18 -0.35
CA LYS A 12 9.74 -9.82 -0.92
C LYS A 12 10.11 -8.79 0.14
N GLU A 13 10.69 -7.69 -0.31
CA GLU A 13 11.00 -6.54 0.54
C GLU A 13 10.05 -5.38 0.23
N PHE A 14 9.56 -4.70 1.26
CA PHE A 14 8.68 -3.55 1.16
C PHE A 14 9.22 -2.40 2.01
N HIS A 15 9.14 -1.18 1.52
CA HIS A 15 9.56 0.02 2.24
C HIS A 15 8.41 0.63 3.06
N SER A 16 7.20 0.55 2.53
CA SER A 16 5.94 1.00 3.09
C SER A 16 5.46 0.02 4.16
N ARG A 17 4.92 0.59 5.23
CA ARG A 17 4.23 -0.15 6.31
C ARG A 17 2.73 0.06 6.27
N LEU A 18 2.23 0.68 5.20
CA LEU A 18 0.82 0.94 4.98
C LEU A 18 0.24 -0.13 4.04
N ILE A 19 -0.77 -0.85 4.53
CA ILE A 19 -1.55 -1.82 3.76
C ILE A 19 -2.94 -1.22 3.57
N VAL A 20 -3.44 -1.22 2.34
CA VAL A 20 -4.72 -0.56 1.97
C VAL A 20 -5.72 -1.58 1.42
N GLY A 21 -6.98 -1.53 1.87
CA GLY A 21 -8.06 -2.28 1.24
C GLY A 21 -8.68 -1.55 0.06
N THR A 22 -9.16 -2.27 -0.96
CA THR A 22 -9.74 -1.68 -2.18
C THR A 22 -11.27 -1.59 -2.18
N GLY A 23 -11.97 -2.25 -1.25
CA GLY A 23 -13.41 -2.48 -1.35
C GLY A 23 -14.36 -1.28 -1.11
N LYS A 24 -13.87 -0.11 -0.69
CA LYS A 24 -14.73 1.04 -0.33
C LYS A 24 -14.52 2.29 -1.19
N TYR A 25 -13.73 2.20 -2.26
CA TYR A 25 -13.59 3.32 -3.17
C TYR A 25 -14.85 3.47 -4.05
N PRO A 26 -15.33 4.70 -4.27
CA PRO A 26 -16.55 4.93 -5.06
C PRO A 26 -16.38 4.54 -6.53
N ASP A 27 -15.15 4.58 -7.03
CA ASP A 27 -14.79 4.21 -8.39
C ASP A 27 -13.29 3.86 -8.49
N TYR A 28 -12.90 3.26 -9.61
CA TYR A 28 -11.53 2.81 -9.86
C TYR A 28 -10.52 3.97 -9.93
N HIS A 29 -10.91 5.11 -10.50
CA HIS A 29 -10.01 6.24 -10.68
C HIS A 29 -9.70 6.92 -9.34
N THR A 30 -10.69 7.02 -8.45
CA THR A 30 -10.52 7.47 -7.07
C THR A 30 -9.62 6.50 -6.30
N MET A 31 -9.82 5.17 -6.44
CA MET A 31 -8.94 4.16 -5.86
C MET A 31 -7.48 4.33 -6.33
N GLN A 32 -7.27 4.44 -7.64
CA GLN A 32 -5.92 4.55 -8.22
C GLN A 32 -5.18 5.77 -7.68
N LYS A 33 -5.84 6.93 -7.63
CA LYS A 33 -5.28 8.15 -7.05
C LYS A 33 -4.94 8.00 -5.58
N ALA A 34 -5.82 7.36 -4.80
CA ALA A 34 -5.57 7.14 -3.39
C ALA A 34 -4.38 6.20 -3.16
N LEU A 35 -4.26 5.13 -3.95
CA LEU A 35 -3.14 4.19 -3.87
C LEU A 35 -1.81 4.88 -4.20
N GLU A 36 -1.75 5.64 -5.29
CA GLU A 36 -0.57 6.41 -5.68
C GLU A 36 -0.16 7.41 -4.59
N ALA A 37 -1.12 8.20 -4.08
CA ALA A 37 -0.85 9.19 -3.04
C ALA A 37 -0.43 8.55 -1.70
N SER A 38 -0.94 7.35 -1.40
CA SER A 38 -0.63 6.65 -0.15
C SER A 38 0.76 6.03 -0.11
N GLY A 39 1.37 5.74 -1.28
CA GLY A 39 2.61 4.98 -1.35
C GLY A 39 2.49 3.56 -0.76
N ALA A 40 1.29 3.00 -0.73
CA ALA A 40 1.08 1.62 -0.30
C ALA A 40 1.64 0.65 -1.34
N GLU A 41 2.48 -0.28 -0.88
CA GLU A 41 3.04 -1.34 -1.74
C GLU A 41 2.23 -2.65 -1.65
N LEU A 42 1.25 -2.70 -0.74
CA LEU A 42 0.42 -3.86 -0.46
C LEU A 42 -1.04 -3.45 -0.38
N VAL A 43 -1.88 -4.21 -1.10
CA VAL A 43 -3.34 -4.04 -1.08
C VAL A 43 -4.05 -5.37 -0.86
N THR A 44 -5.23 -5.31 -0.23
CA THR A 44 -6.15 -6.45 -0.12
C THR A 44 -7.35 -6.26 -1.02
N VAL A 45 -7.84 -7.36 -1.59
CA VAL A 45 -9.05 -7.41 -2.43
C VAL A 45 -10.23 -8.01 -1.69
#